data_AF-A0AAV5DJS8-F1
#
_entry.id   AF-A0AAV5DJS8-F1
#
_cell.length_a   1.000
_cell.length_b   1.000
_cell.length_c   1.000
_cell.angle_alpha   90.00
_cell.angle_beta   90.00
_cell.angle_gamma   90.00
#
_symmetry.space_group_name_H-M   'P 1'
#
loop_
_entity.id
_entity.type
_entity.pdbx_description
1 polymer ?
#
loop_
_entity_poly.entity_id
_entity_poly.type
_entity_poly.pdbx_seq_one_letter_code
_entity_poly.pdbx_strand_id
1 'polypeptide(L)'
;MEDITYLPHVTFLTISVIRGEHIFGASLFHVLRLCTRIKKLSLNLQLRRFLKEHSPCQPGCYCEQPTNWKTEELLLDRLREADVSILEGCEDEIVFLKLLFNWAPVLEKMTIFFDISMGYSKAMELCQTISSFSRPETCVKFYMYDHAATSTIMLQQDEFPCLHQKTKAP
;
A
#
# COMPACT_ATOMS: atom_id res chain seq x y z
N MET A 1 9.13 -33.15 -3.43
CA MET A 1 8.75 -31.86 -4.07
C MET A 1 9.11 -30.82 -3.03
N GLU A 2 10.21 -30.12 -3.25
CA GLU A 2 10.71 -29.13 -2.28
C GLU A 2 9.80 -27.91 -2.31
N ASP A 3 9.24 -27.53 -1.16
CA ASP A 3 8.46 -26.31 -1.00
C ASP A 3 9.32 -25.11 -1.42
N ILE A 4 8.82 -24.32 -2.37
CA ILE A 4 9.49 -23.10 -2.82
C ILE A 4 9.35 -22.08 -1.69
N THR A 5 10.34 -22.02 -0.80
CA THR A 5 10.30 -21.17 0.40
C THR A 5 10.60 -19.69 0.12
N TYR A 6 11.16 -19.34 -1.04
CA TYR A 6 11.43 -17.95 -1.45
C TYR A 6 11.79 -17.86 -2.94
N LEU A 7 11.52 -16.73 -3.58
CA LEU A 7 11.93 -16.45 -4.97
C LEU A 7 13.27 -15.69 -4.99
N PRO A 8 14.40 -16.30 -5.42
CA PRO A 8 15.75 -15.80 -5.13
C PRO A 8 16.19 -14.51 -5.85
N HIS A 9 15.41 -13.99 -6.80
CA HIS A 9 15.84 -12.88 -7.67
C HIS A 9 14.78 -11.78 -7.89
N VAL A 10 13.66 -11.82 -7.18
CA VAL A 10 12.60 -10.81 -7.37
C VAL A 10 12.98 -9.55 -6.60
N THR A 11 13.45 -8.54 -7.33
CA THR A 11 13.74 -7.19 -6.80
C THR A 11 12.54 -6.25 -6.92
N PHE A 12 11.61 -6.56 -7.83
CA PHE A 12 10.42 -5.78 -8.14
C PHE A 12 9.22 -6.71 -8.14
N LEU A 13 8.19 -6.39 -7.38
CA LEU A 13 6.95 -7.16 -7.33
C LEU A 13 5.76 -6.25 -7.67
N THR A 14 4.97 -6.65 -8.66
CA THR A 14 3.72 -5.98 -9.00
C THR A 14 2.55 -6.91 -8.69
N ILE A 15 1.60 -6.44 -7.89
CA ILE A 15 0.40 -7.19 -7.51
C ILE A 15 -0.81 -6.35 -7.87
N SER A 16 -1.70 -6.92 -8.69
CA SER A 16 -3.02 -6.36 -8.94
C SER A 16 -4.04 -7.17 -8.15
N VAL A 17 -4.72 -6.53 -7.20
CA VAL A 17 -5.75 -7.17 -6.40
C VAL A 17 -7.10 -6.59 -6.80
N ILE A 18 -8.02 -7.47 -7.18
CA ILE A 18 -9.41 -7.11 -7.39
C ILE A 18 -10.09 -7.11 -6.01
N ARG A 19 -10.64 -5.97 -5.59
CA ARG A 19 -11.41 -5.84 -4.34
C ARG A 19 -12.66 -6.72 -4.40
N GLY A 20 -12.54 -7.96 -3.92
CA GLY A 20 -13.65 -8.83 -3.53
C GLY A 20 -13.81 -8.80 -2.01
N GLU A 21 -15.03 -8.98 -1.52
CA GLU A 21 -15.46 -8.58 -0.16
C GLU A 21 -14.67 -9.18 1.03
N HIS A 22 -13.69 -10.10 0.88
CA HIS A 22 -13.22 -10.84 2.06
C HIS A 22 -11.74 -11.21 2.28
N ILE A 23 -10.74 -10.97 1.42
CA ILE A 23 -9.32 -11.34 1.77
C ILE A 23 -8.25 -10.43 1.17
N PHE A 24 -8.47 -9.12 1.14
CA PHE A 24 -7.46 -8.21 0.59
C PHE A 24 -6.13 -8.30 1.37
N GLY A 25 -6.17 -8.07 2.68
CA GLY A 25 -4.96 -7.98 3.50
C GLY A 25 -4.21 -9.31 3.68
N ALA A 26 -4.92 -10.41 3.94
CA ALA A 26 -4.25 -11.69 4.18
C ALA A 26 -3.58 -12.27 2.92
N SER A 27 -4.19 -12.07 1.74
CA SER A 27 -3.59 -12.49 0.47
C SER A 27 -2.28 -11.74 0.21
N LEU A 28 -2.29 -10.41 0.39
CA LEU A 28 -1.08 -9.60 0.25
C LEU A 28 -0.01 -9.98 1.27
N PHE A 29 -0.39 -10.17 2.53
CA PHE A 29 0.54 -10.60 3.56
C PHE A 29 1.25 -11.91 3.19
N HIS A 30 0.49 -12.91 2.74
CA HIS A 30 1.05 -14.21 2.34
C HIS A 30 2.04 -14.06 1.17
N VAL A 31 1.68 -13.29 0.15
CA VAL A 31 2.56 -13.05 -1.01
C VAL A 31 3.84 -12.30 -0.58
N LEU A 32 3.71 -11.27 0.25
CA LEU A 32 4.86 -10.49 0.73
C LEU A 32 5.78 -11.32 1.62
N ARG A 33 5.24 -12.25 2.41
CA ARG A 33 6.01 -13.21 3.21
C ARG A 33 6.89 -14.13 2.36
N LEU A 34 6.46 -14.47 1.14
CA LEU A 34 7.27 -15.25 0.18
C LEU A 34 8.30 -14.39 -0.58
N CYS A 35 8.12 -13.07 -0.56
CA CYS A 35 8.86 -12.11 -1.37
C CYS A 35 9.64 -11.09 -0.51
N THR A 36 10.20 -11.49 0.64
CA THR A 36 10.85 -10.55 1.59
C THR A 36 12.04 -9.78 1.02
N ARG A 37 12.68 -10.29 -0.04
CA ARG A 37 13.88 -9.69 -0.64
C ARG A 37 13.60 -8.58 -1.67
N ILE A 38 12.33 -8.25 -1.91
CA ILE A 38 11.96 -7.20 -2.85
C ILE A 38 12.52 -5.84 -2.40
N LYS A 39 12.90 -5.04 -3.40
CA LYS A 39 13.32 -3.64 -3.21
C LYS A 39 12.23 -2.65 -3.60
N LYS A 40 11.32 -3.09 -4.47
CA LYS A 40 10.20 -2.29 -4.94
C LYS A 40 8.92 -3.11 -5.00
N LEU A 41 7.84 -2.51 -4.52
CA LEU A 41 6.50 -3.05 -4.54
C LEU A 41 5.57 -2.12 -5.32
N SER A 42 4.75 -2.67 -6.22
CA SER A 42 3.66 -1.94 -6.87
C SER A 42 2.35 -2.67 -6.62
N LEU A 43 1.42 -2.02 -5.93
CA LEU A 43 0.10 -2.55 -5.61
C LEU A 43 -0.95 -1.78 -6.41
N ASN A 44 -1.80 -2.51 -7.13
CA ASN A 44 -2.94 -1.94 -7.83
C ASN A 44 -4.24 -2.47 -7.21
N LEU A 45 -4.98 -1.57 -6.55
CA LEU A 45 -6.21 -1.89 -5.82
C LEU A 45 -7.42 -1.75 -6.75
N GLN A 46 -7.56 -2.69 -7.69
CA GLN A 46 -8.60 -2.64 -8.70
C GLN A 46 -9.99 -2.82 -8.08
N LEU A 47 -10.93 -1.97 -8.52
CA LEU A 47 -12.31 -2.05 -8.09
C LEU A 47 -13.08 -3.11 -8.88
N ARG A 48 -13.94 -3.86 -8.20
CA ARG A 48 -14.93 -4.76 -8.80
C ARG A 48 -16.05 -4.07 -9.59
N ARG A 49 -15.95 -2.77 -9.90
CA ARG A 49 -17.03 -1.98 -10.55
C ARG A 49 -17.53 -2.57 -11.89
N PHE A 50 -16.76 -3.48 -12.50
CA PHE A 50 -17.11 -4.14 -13.76
C PHE A 50 -17.59 -5.60 -13.63
N LEU A 51 -17.53 -6.22 -12.44
CA LEU A 51 -17.99 -7.59 -12.24
C LEU A 51 -19.34 -7.58 -11.51
N LYS A 52 -20.42 -7.52 -12.31
CA LYS A 52 -21.79 -7.78 -11.84
C LYS A 52 -21.88 -9.24 -11.41
N GLU A 53 -21.57 -9.53 -10.16
CA GLU A 53 -22.11 -10.63 -9.35
C GLU A 53 -21.47 -10.54 -7.96
N HIS A 54 -22.24 -9.98 -7.03
CA HIS A 54 -22.01 -10.15 -5.60
C HIS A 54 -22.49 -11.56 -5.26
N SER A 55 -21.57 -12.53 -5.21
CA SER A 55 -21.85 -13.74 -4.45
C SER A 55 -21.45 -13.46 -3.00
N PRO A 56 -22.38 -13.52 -2.03
CA PRO A 56 -21.99 -13.60 -0.63
C PRO A 56 -21.04 -14.79 -0.48
N CYS A 57 -20.01 -14.66 0.38
CA CYS A 57 -19.09 -15.77 0.62
C CYS A 57 -19.88 -17.03 0.97
N GLN A 58 -19.54 -18.13 0.29
CA GLN A 58 -20.11 -19.41 0.66
C GLN A 58 -19.58 -19.83 2.04
N PRO A 59 -20.40 -20.50 2.87
CA PRO A 59 -19.95 -21.06 4.14
C PRO A 59 -18.71 -21.93 3.90
N GLY A 60 -17.61 -21.65 4.61
CA GLY A 60 -16.33 -22.33 4.39
C GLY A 60 -15.43 -21.68 3.33
N CYS A 61 -15.70 -20.44 2.91
CA CYS A 61 -14.65 -19.68 2.23
C CYS A 61 -13.44 -19.57 3.17
N TYR A 62 -12.23 -19.83 2.63
CA TYR A 62 -10.97 -19.45 3.28
C TYR A 62 -10.92 -17.96 3.67
N CYS A 63 -11.88 -17.17 3.18
CA CYS A 63 -12.09 -15.78 3.50
C CYS A 63 -12.54 -15.47 4.93
N GLU A 64 -13.18 -16.43 5.60
CA GLU A 64 -13.64 -16.27 6.98
C GLU A 64 -12.55 -16.58 8.01
N GLN A 65 -11.39 -17.10 7.58
CA GLN A 65 -10.28 -17.29 8.49
C GLN A 65 -9.62 -15.93 8.74
N PRO A 66 -9.65 -15.40 9.99
CA PRO A 66 -8.75 -14.31 10.33
C PRO A 66 -7.34 -14.89 10.26
N THR A 67 -6.69 -14.72 9.12
CA THR A 67 -5.23 -14.75 9.15
C THR A 67 -4.85 -13.61 10.07
N ASN A 68 -4.03 -13.85 11.09
CA ASN A 68 -3.62 -12.83 12.05
C ASN A 68 -2.70 -11.78 11.41
N TRP A 69 -2.84 -11.49 10.12
CA TRP A 69 -2.04 -10.55 9.33
C TRP A 69 -2.04 -9.13 9.91
N LYS A 70 -3.09 -8.77 10.68
CA LYS A 70 -3.15 -7.48 11.40
C LYS A 70 -2.23 -7.42 12.62
N THR A 71 -1.81 -8.56 13.16
CA THR A 71 -0.97 -8.69 14.37
C THR A 71 0.34 -9.44 14.12
N GLU A 72 0.49 -10.13 12.99
CA GLU A 72 1.70 -10.85 12.63
C GLU A 72 2.82 -9.91 12.17
N GLU A 73 4.03 -10.22 12.63
CA GLU A 73 5.23 -9.52 12.23
C GLU A 73 5.72 -10.02 10.87
N LEU A 74 6.00 -9.08 9.98
CA LEU A 74 6.65 -9.31 8.70
C LEU A 74 7.80 -8.31 8.57
N LEU A 75 8.94 -8.77 8.04
CA LEU A 75 10.11 -7.93 7.83
C LEU A 75 10.48 -7.89 6.35
N LEU A 76 10.39 -6.70 5.77
CA LEU A 76 10.77 -6.34 4.41
C LEU A 76 12.00 -5.41 4.48
N ASP A 77 13.11 -5.94 5.00
CA ASP A 77 14.37 -5.23 5.31
C ASP A 77 15.08 -4.60 4.10
N ARG A 78 14.58 -4.85 2.88
CA ARG A 78 15.15 -4.37 1.62
C ARG A 78 14.18 -3.51 0.81
N LEU A 79 12.91 -3.41 1.22
CA LEU A 79 11.90 -2.67 0.49
C LEU A 79 12.16 -1.17 0.65
N ARG A 80 12.54 -0.52 -0.46
CA ARG A 80 12.88 0.91 -0.52
C ARG A 80 11.80 1.74 -1.18
N GLU A 81 11.09 1.16 -2.15
CA GLU A 81 10.04 1.86 -2.89
C GLU A 81 8.73 1.08 -2.83
N ALA A 82 7.64 1.77 -2.56
CA ALA A 82 6.30 1.21 -2.70
C ALA A 82 5.41 2.18 -3.47
N ASP A 83 4.66 1.66 -4.43
CA ASP A 83 3.67 2.39 -5.21
C ASP A 83 2.31 1.73 -4.97
N VAL A 84 1.29 2.49 -4.56
CA VAL A 84 -0.08 2.01 -4.32
C VAL A 84 -1.03 2.81 -5.19
N SER A 85 -1.76 2.13 -6.06
CA SER A 85 -2.68 2.73 -7.01
C SER A 85 -4.12 2.40 -6.68
N ILE A 86 -5.02 3.37 -6.95
CA ILE A 86 -6.48 3.25 -6.79
C ILE A 86 -6.90 3.11 -5.31
N LEU A 87 -6.28 3.88 -4.42
CA LEU A 87 -6.64 3.92 -3.00
C LEU A 87 -8.00 4.61 -2.81
N GLU A 88 -8.95 3.96 -2.13
CA GLU A 88 -10.28 4.54 -1.81
C GLU A 88 -10.37 5.07 -0.37
N GLY A 89 -9.45 4.62 0.48
CA GLY A 89 -9.40 4.97 1.90
C GLY A 89 -10.34 4.12 2.75
N CYS A 90 -10.59 2.88 2.34
CA CYS A 90 -11.32 1.92 3.18
C CYS A 90 -10.46 1.53 4.39
N GLU A 91 -11.09 1.14 5.51
CA GLU A 91 -10.40 0.86 6.78
C GLU A 91 -9.28 -0.17 6.60
N ASP A 92 -9.54 -1.28 5.90
CA ASP A 92 -8.53 -2.32 5.66
C ASP A 92 -7.36 -1.84 4.79
N GLU A 93 -7.58 -0.91 3.87
CA GLU A 93 -6.49 -0.32 3.07
C GLU A 93 -5.58 0.52 3.96
N ILE A 94 -6.15 1.33 4.85
CA ILE A 94 -5.39 2.18 5.78
C ILE A 94 -4.64 1.33 6.81
N VAL A 95 -5.29 0.29 7.35
CA VAL A 95 -4.64 -0.68 8.24
C VAL A 95 -3.47 -1.37 7.53
N PHE A 96 -3.67 -1.81 6.28
CA PHE A 96 -2.60 -2.41 5.49
C PHE A 96 -1.44 -1.44 5.24
N LEU A 97 -1.72 -0.19 4.86
CA LEU A 97 -0.67 0.82 4.65
C LEU A 97 0.14 1.05 5.92
N LYS A 98 -0.53 1.18 7.07
CA LYS A 98 0.13 1.32 8.38
C LYS A 98 1.04 0.14 8.67
N LEU A 99 0.57 -1.08 8.42
CA LEU A 99 1.38 -2.29 8.58
C LEU A 99 2.56 -2.33 7.60
N LEU A 100 2.38 -1.88 6.36
CA LEU A 100 3.46 -1.83 5.37
C LEU A 100 4.61 -0.90 5.82
N PHE A 101 4.32 0.26 6.40
CA PHE A 101 5.34 1.14 7.00
C PHE A 101 6.05 0.50 8.19
N ASN A 102 5.37 -0.37 8.93
CA ASN A 102 5.97 -1.12 10.04
C ASN A 102 6.88 -2.25 9.51
N TRP A 103 6.41 -3.00 8.51
CA TRP A 103 7.12 -4.13 7.94
C TRP A 103 8.35 -3.70 7.13
N ALA A 104 8.35 -2.50 6.55
CA ALA A 104 9.43 -1.98 5.71
C ALA A 104 10.21 -0.85 6.41
N PRO A 105 11.13 -1.16 7.34
CA PRO A 105 11.82 -0.14 8.12
C PRO A 105 12.77 0.75 7.31
N VAL A 106 13.19 0.30 6.13
CA VAL A 106 14.11 1.02 5.23
C VAL A 106 13.38 1.66 4.03
N LEU A 107 12.06 1.82 4.12
CA LEU A 107 11.26 2.39 3.05
C LEU A 107 11.64 3.86 2.83
N GLU A 108 12.25 4.16 1.69
CA GLU A 108 12.72 5.50 1.32
C GLU A 108 11.61 6.31 0.65
N LYS A 109 10.75 5.65 -0.15
CA LYS A 109 9.72 6.30 -0.95
C LYS A 109 8.42 5.50 -0.97
N MET A 110 7.32 6.21 -0.75
CA MET A 110 5.96 5.71 -0.90
C MET A 110 5.19 6.61 -1.86
N THR A 111 4.63 6.06 -2.93
CA THR A 111 3.75 6.78 -3.85
C THR A 111 2.33 6.25 -3.72
N ILE A 112 1.36 7.14 -3.56
CA ILE A 112 -0.05 6.76 -3.44
C ILE A 112 -0.86 7.52 -4.49
N PHE A 113 -1.61 6.78 -5.30
CA PHE A 113 -2.59 7.33 -6.25
C PHE A 113 -3.99 7.01 -5.73
N PHE A 114 -4.77 8.06 -5.48
CA PHE A 114 -6.17 7.93 -5.09
C PHE A 114 -7.05 7.49 -6.27
N ASP A 115 -8.15 6.81 -5.95
CA ASP A 115 -9.17 6.47 -6.93
C ASP A 115 -9.72 7.73 -7.63
N ILE A 116 -10.03 7.61 -8.92
CA ILE A 116 -10.53 8.71 -9.74
C ILE A 116 -11.85 9.30 -9.22
N SER A 117 -12.66 8.52 -8.49
CA SER A 117 -13.92 9.00 -7.90
C SER A 117 -13.75 9.64 -6.53
N MET A 118 -12.52 9.74 -6.01
CA MET A 118 -12.24 10.38 -4.73
C MET A 118 -12.35 11.90 -4.83
N GLY A 119 -13.07 12.50 -3.87
CA GLY A 119 -13.13 13.95 -3.71
C GLY A 119 -11.91 14.51 -2.98
N TYR A 120 -11.55 15.76 -3.29
CA TYR A 120 -10.37 16.45 -2.75
C TYR A 120 -10.33 16.49 -1.21
N SER A 121 -11.46 16.77 -0.54
CA SER A 121 -11.52 16.84 0.93
C SER A 121 -11.14 15.50 1.57
N LYS A 122 -11.76 14.40 1.11
CA LYS A 122 -11.45 13.04 1.57
C LYS A 122 -10.00 12.67 1.27
N ALA A 123 -9.48 13.02 0.10
CA ALA A 123 -8.07 12.78 -0.26
C ALA A 123 -7.14 13.49 0.72
N MET A 124 -7.42 14.74 1.08
CA MET A 124 -6.62 15.50 2.05
C MET A 124 -6.67 14.91 3.47
N GLU A 125 -7.83 14.46 3.94
CA GLU A 125 -7.95 13.75 5.22
C GLU A 125 -7.12 12.47 5.25
N LEU A 126 -7.12 11.71 4.15
CA LEU A 126 -6.30 10.51 4.02
C LEU A 126 -4.81 10.83 3.93
N CYS A 127 -4.42 11.89 3.21
CA CYS A 127 -3.04 12.37 3.19
C CYS A 127 -2.54 12.66 4.61
N GLN A 128 -3.33 13.40 5.41
CA GLN A 128 -3.00 13.71 6.81
C GLN A 128 -2.91 12.44 7.66
N THR A 129 -3.89 11.55 7.51
CA THR A 129 -3.94 10.28 8.25
C THR A 129 -2.73 9.41 7.93
N ILE A 130 -2.41 9.22 6.66
CA ILE A 130 -1.27 8.39 6.22
C ILE A 130 0.06 9.00 6.64
N SER A 131 0.20 10.32 6.52
CA SER A 131 1.42 11.01 6.97
C SER A 131 1.60 10.91 8.49
N SER A 132 0.53 10.88 9.28
CA SER A 132 0.61 10.81 10.75
C SER A 132 1.28 9.54 11.29
N PHE A 133 1.23 8.43 10.53
CA PHE A 133 1.89 7.18 10.88
C PHE A 133 3.06 6.82 9.94
N SER A 134 3.37 7.69 8.99
CA SER A 134 4.55 7.53 8.14
C SER A 134 5.83 7.82 8.92
N ARG A 135 6.94 7.20 8.51
CA ARG A 135 8.24 7.46 9.12
C ARG A 135 8.79 8.79 8.58
N PRO A 136 9.44 9.63 9.41
CA PRO A 136 10.03 10.90 8.97
C PRO A 136 11.02 10.77 7.81
N GLU A 137 11.69 9.62 7.71
CA GLU A 137 12.67 9.32 6.67
C GLU A 137 12.03 8.87 5.35
N THR A 138 10.75 8.47 5.36
CA THR A 138 10.05 8.01 4.17
C THR A 138 9.43 9.19 3.43
N CYS A 139 9.84 9.41 2.18
CA CYS A 139 9.20 10.38 1.31
C CYS A 139 7.86 9.82 0.80
N VAL A 140 6.74 10.31 1.35
CA VAL A 140 5.39 9.95 0.89
C VAL A 140 4.88 10.98 -0.10
N LYS A 141 4.43 10.52 -1.27
CA LYS A 141 3.85 11.37 -2.33
C LYS A 141 2.44 10.92 -2.65
N PHE A 142 1.53 11.87 -2.69
CA PHE A 142 0.12 11.64 -2.96
C PHE A 142 -0.28 12.25 -4.28
N TYR A 143 -1.05 11.51 -5.07
CA TYR A 143 -1.52 11.90 -6.38
C TYR A 143 -3.03 11.66 -6.47
N MET A 144 -3.73 12.59 -7.10
CA MET A 144 -5.17 12.52 -7.34
C MET A 144 -5.46 12.90 -8.79
N TYR A 145 -6.53 12.35 -9.36
CA TYR A 145 -7.03 12.77 -10.65
C TYR A 145 -7.86 14.05 -10.50
N ASP A 146 -7.47 15.10 -11.22
CA ASP A 146 -8.22 16.33 -11.35
C ASP A 146 -9.17 16.23 -12.55
N HIS A 147 -10.47 16.20 -12.27
CA HIS A 147 -11.52 16.17 -13.28
C HIS A 147 -11.62 17.47 -14.09
N ALA A 148 -11.25 18.61 -13.51
CA ALA A 148 -11.31 19.90 -14.20
C ALA A 148 -10.19 20.03 -15.23
N ALA A 149 -8.97 19.59 -14.88
CA ALA A 149 -7.81 19.64 -15.76
C ALA A 149 -7.58 18.36 -16.57
N THR A 150 -8.38 17.30 -16.37
CA THR A 150 -8.20 15.97 -16.98
C THR A 150 -6.77 15.43 -16.81
N SER A 151 -6.18 15.64 -15.63
CA SER A 151 -4.78 15.34 -15.38
C SER A 151 -4.57 14.79 -13.96
N THR A 152 -3.41 14.17 -13.71
CA THR A 152 -3.03 13.77 -12.35
C THR A 152 -2.25 14.88 -11.69
N ILE A 153 -2.74 15.35 -10.54
CA ILE A 153 -2.09 16.39 -9.74
C ILE A 153 -1.41 15.77 -8.52
N MET A 154 -0.25 16.31 -8.16
CA MET A 154 0.42 15.97 -6.89
C MET A 154 -0.18 16.81 -5.78
N LEU A 155 -0.62 16.17 -4.70
CA LEU A 155 -1.11 16.87 -3.53
C LEU A 155 0.11 17.32 -2.70
N GLN A 156 0.44 18.61 -2.77
CA GLN A 156 1.52 19.19 -1.97
C GLN A 156 1.10 19.25 -0.50
N GLN A 157 1.82 18.52 0.36
CA GLN A 157 1.82 18.76 1.80
C GLN A 157 2.84 19.87 2.10
N ASP A 158 2.51 21.11 1.72
CA ASP A 158 3.31 22.27 2.12
C ASP A 158 3.17 22.48 3.64
N GLU A 159 3.92 21.69 4.45
CA GLU A 159 4.36 22.04 5.83
C GLU A 159 5.24 21.00 6.55
N PHE A 160 5.73 19.94 5.90
CA PHE A 160 6.78 19.09 6.49
C PHE A 160 8.04 19.13 5.64
N PRO A 161 9.02 20.00 5.95
CA PRO A 161 10.30 19.92 5.28
C PRO A 161 10.87 18.54 5.56
N CYS A 162 11.09 17.75 4.50
CA CYS A 162 11.97 16.60 4.54
C CYS A 162 13.31 17.10 5.08
N LEU A 163 13.53 16.92 6.38
CA LEU A 163 14.71 17.39 7.10
C LEU A 163 15.87 16.47 6.74
N HIS A 164 16.37 16.60 5.51
CA HIS A 164 17.74 16.23 5.20
C HIS A 164 18.63 17.37 5.73
N GLN A 165 18.80 17.41 7.06
CA GLN A 165 19.92 18.16 7.64
C GLN A 165 21.21 17.45 7.23
N LYS A 166 21.87 18.07 6.24
CA LYS A 166 23.31 17.98 6.03
C LYS A 166 24.02 18.04 7.39
N THR A 167 24.73 16.98 7.76
CA THR A 167 25.92 17.13 8.59
C THR A 167 27.13 16.86 7.70
N LYS A 168 27.66 17.96 7.17
CA LYS A 168 29.00 18.05 6.59
C LYS A 168 29.92 18.59 7.68
N ALA A 169 30.79 17.72 8.19
CA ALA A 169 32.14 17.95 8.74
C ALA A 169 32.26 18.93 9.93
N PRO A 170 33.37 18.91 10.71
CA PRO A 170 34.76 18.88 10.23
C PRO A 170 35.36 17.49 10.01
#